data_AF-A0A9E2NC48-F1
#
_entry.id   AF-A0A9E2NC48-F1
#
_cell.length_a   1.000
_cell.length_b   1.000
_cell.length_c   1.000
_cell.angle_alpha   90.00
_cell.angle_beta   90.00
_cell.angle_gamma   90.00
#
_symmetry.space_group_name_H-M   'P 1'
#
loop_
_entity.id
_entity.type
_entity.pdbx_description
1 polymer ?
#
loop_
_entity_poly.entity_id
_entity_poly.type
_entity_poly.pdbx_seq_one_letter_code
_entity_poly.pdbx_strand_id
1 'polypeptide(L)' 'MDNNQLKVIAAELVKSLRENSGVDWWQREDVRAKMRVAVKRILRRYGYPPDLQADAVKLVIKQAEAMARTM' A
#
# COMPACT_ATOMS: atom_id res chain seq x y z
N MET A 1 10.71 -6.54 9.42
CA MET A 1 9.23 -6.71 9.41
C MET A 1 8.94 -8.11 8.95
N ASP A 2 7.96 -8.75 9.59
CA ASP A 2 7.37 -9.96 9.06
C ASP A 2 6.37 -9.60 7.95
N ASN A 3 6.17 -10.49 6.98
CA ASN A 3 5.27 -10.30 5.83
C ASN A 3 3.83 -9.96 6.29
N ASN A 4 3.45 -10.43 7.48
CA ASN A 4 2.17 -10.13 8.10
C ASN A 4 1.96 -8.64 8.39
N GLN A 5 3.00 -7.90 8.82
CA GLN A 5 2.85 -6.46 9.05
C GLN A 5 2.66 -5.69 7.74
N LEU A 6 3.35 -6.09 6.68
CA LEU A 6 3.17 -5.49 5.35
C LEU A 6 1.78 -5.76 4.79
N LYS A 7 1.22 -6.95 5.02
CA LYS A 7 -0.16 -7.28 4.66
C LYS A 7 -1.19 -6.42 5.41
N VAL A 8 -0.99 -6.16 6.69
CA VAL A 8 -1.88 -5.27 7.47
C VAL A 8 -1.85 -3.85 6.89
N ILE A 9 -0.66 -3.34 6.58
CA ILE A 9 -0.50 -2.02 5.95
C ILE A 9 -1.18 -1.98 4.58
N ALA A 10 -1.01 -3.03 3.76
CA ALA A 10 -1.68 -3.15 2.48
C ALA A 10 -3.22 -3.14 2.62
N ALA A 11 -3.76 -3.88 3.59
CA ALA A 11 -5.18 -3.94 3.85
C ALA A 11 -5.77 -2.61 4.33
N GLU A 12 -5.09 -1.90 5.24
CA GLU A 12 -5.49 -0.54 5.67
C GLU A 12 -5.50 0.44 4.50
N LEU A 13 -4.50 0.37 3.62
CA LEU A 13 -4.43 1.19 2.41
C LEU A 13 -5.58 0.91 1.45
N VAL A 14 -5.83 -0.35 1.12
CA VAL A 14 -6.93 -0.77 0.24
C VAL A 14 -8.27 -0.30 0.81
N LYS A 15 -8.48 -0.44 2.13
CA LYS A 15 -9.70 0.02 2.80
C LYS A 15 -9.88 1.53 2.67
N SER A 16 -8.85 2.32 3.01
CA SER A 16 -8.91 3.78 2.94
C SER A 16 -9.16 4.29 1.52
N LEU A 17 -8.63 3.60 0.51
CA LEU A 17 -8.84 3.94 -0.88
C LEU A 17 -10.22 3.55 -1.39
N ARG A 18 -10.73 2.37 -1.02
CA ARG A 18 -12.07 1.92 -1.38
C ARG A 18 -13.15 2.89 -0.86
N GLU A 19 -12.97 3.42 0.33
CA GLU A 19 -13.88 4.42 0.91
C GLU A 19 -13.86 5.75 0.15
N ASN A 20 -12.75 6.08 -0.53
CA ASN A 20 -12.55 7.36 -1.21
C ASN A 20 -12.56 7.26 -2.75
N SER A 21 -12.55 6.06 -3.33
CA SER A 21 -12.30 5.83 -4.76
C SER A 21 -13.05 4.57 -5.22
N GLY A 22 -13.80 4.69 -6.32
CA GLY A 22 -14.63 3.62 -6.88
C GLY A 22 -13.85 2.38 -7.36
N VAL A 23 -14.55 1.40 -7.93
CA VAL A 23 -14.08 0.01 -8.15
C VAL A 23 -12.72 -0.12 -8.86
N ASP A 24 -12.40 0.76 -9.82
CA ASP A 24 -11.13 0.71 -10.59
C ASP A 24 -10.03 1.65 -10.09
N TRP A 25 -10.06 2.04 -8.82
CA TRP A 25 -9.09 2.97 -8.23
C TRP A 25 -7.62 2.53 -8.43
N TRP A 26 -7.36 1.23 -8.51
CA TRP A 26 -6.03 0.64 -8.71
C TRP A 26 -5.42 0.89 -10.10
N GLN A 27 -6.25 1.21 -11.10
CA GLN A 27 -5.81 1.54 -12.46
C GLN A 27 -5.35 3.00 -12.60
N ARG A 28 -5.69 3.86 -11.63
CA ARG A 28 -5.43 5.29 -11.71
C ARG A 28 -4.08 5.67 -11.11
N GLU A 29 -3.28 6.39 -11.88
CA GLU A 29 -1.93 6.78 -11.46
C GLU A 29 -1.92 7.73 -10.25
N ASP A 30 -2.90 8.64 -10.16
CA ASP A 30 -3.04 9.58 -9.05
C ASP A 30 -3.30 8.86 -7.71
N VAL A 31 -4.10 7.79 -7.74
CA VAL A 31 -4.36 6.94 -6.57
C VAL A 31 -3.12 6.14 -6.19
N ARG A 32 -2.41 5.54 -7.16
CA ARG A 32 -1.15 4.82 -6.92
C ARG A 32 -0.05 5.73 -6.36
N ALA A 33 0.00 6.99 -6.77
CA ALA A 33 0.91 7.98 -6.20
C ALA A 33 0.59 8.27 -4.72
N LYS A 34 -0.68 8.50 -4.38
CA LYS A 34 -1.12 8.70 -2.99
C LYS A 34 -0.83 7.48 -2.11
N MET A 35 -1.02 6.27 -2.64
CA MET A 35 -0.63 5.03 -1.97
C MET A 35 0.84 4.99 -1.63
N ARG A 36 1.73 5.23 -2.61
CA ARG A 36 3.18 5.22 -2.39
C ARG A 36 3.58 6.15 -1.25
N VAL A 37 3.00 7.35 -1.20
CA VAL A 37 3.27 8.34 -0.14
C VAL A 37 2.77 7.84 1.22
N ALA A 38 1.55 7.31 1.27
CA ALA A 38 0.97 6.78 2.50
C ALA A 38 1.76 5.57 3.05
N VAL A 39 2.16 4.63 2.20
CA VAL A 39 3.02 3.49 2.59
C VAL A 39 4.35 4.00 3.16
N LYS A 40 5.03 4.91 2.47
CA LYS A 40 6.30 5.50 2.95
C LYS A 40 6.13 6.17 4.31
N ARG A 41 5.03 6.90 4.52
CA ARG A 41 4.73 7.53 5.82
C ARG A 41 4.55 6.51 6.94
N ILE A 42 3.86 5.41 6.65
CA ILE A 42 3.66 4.31 7.61
C ILE A 42 4.99 3.64 7.94
N LEU A 43 5.76 3.26 6.91
CA LEU A 43 7.09 2.65 7.10
C LEU A 43 8.01 3.54 7.94
N ARG A 44 8.04 4.85 7.68
CA ARG A 44 8.81 5.81 8.50
C ARG A 44 8.33 5.86 9.95
N ARG A 45 7.01 5.80 10.20
CA ARG A 45 6.44 5.77 11.55
C ARG A 45 6.85 4.52 12.33
N TYR A 46 6.99 3.39 11.64
CA TYR A 46 7.48 2.13 12.23
C TYR A 46 9.00 1.99 12.27
N GLY A 47 9.75 3.05 11.96
CA GLY A 47 11.22 3.03 12.00
C GLY A 47 11.87 2.22 10.87
N TYR A 48 11.16 1.98 9.76
CA TYR A 48 11.69 1.20 8.65
C TYR A 48 12.81 1.98 7.93
N PRO A 49 13.97 1.36 7.70
CA PRO A 49 15.13 2.07 7.18
C PRO A 49 14.89 2.44 5.70
N PRO A 50 15.28 3.67 5.29
CA PRO A 50 14.87 4.28 4.03
C PRO A 50 15.41 3.57 2.77
N ASP A 51 16.51 2.87 2.89
CA ASP A 51 17.09 1.96 1.89
C ASP A 51 16.15 0.78 1.56
N LEU A 52 15.49 0.21 2.58
CA LEU A 52 14.56 -0.92 2.41
C LEU A 52 13.11 -0.48 2.13
N GLN A 53 12.80 0.82 2.25
CA GLN A 53 11.45 1.33 2.02
C GLN A 53 11.01 1.15 0.57
N ALA A 54 11.92 1.26 -0.41
CA ALA A 54 11.55 1.15 -1.82
C ALA A 54 10.95 -0.23 -2.15
N ASP A 55 11.56 -1.29 -1.65
CA ASP A 55 11.09 -2.66 -1.89
C ASP A 55 9.86 -3.01 -1.06
N ALA A 56 9.80 -2.55 0.20
CA ALA A 56 8.60 -2.70 1.03
C ALA A 56 7.38 -2.01 0.39
N VAL A 57 7.56 -0.81 -0.18
CA VAL A 57 6.50 -0.10 -0.91
C VAL A 57 6.03 -0.89 -2.12
N LYS A 58 6.95 -1.41 -2.94
CA LYS A 58 6.60 -2.26 -4.10
C LYS A 58 5.81 -3.49 -3.67
N LEU A 59 6.24 -4.15 -2.59
CA LEU A 59 5.59 -5.35 -2.07
C LEU A 59 4.15 -5.05 -1.61
N VAL A 60 3.96 -3.97 -0.84
CA VAL A 60 2.65 -3.56 -0.32
C VAL A 60 1.70 -3.19 -1.46
N ILE A 61 2.18 -2.50 -2.51
CA ILE A 61 1.36 -2.18 -3.68
C ILE A 61 0.97 -3.46 -4.42
N LYS A 62 1.90 -4.37 -4.64
CA LYS A 62 1.61 -5.65 -5.28
C LYS A 62 0.58 -6.47 -4.49
N GLN A 63 0.68 -6.49 -3.16
CA GLN A 63 -0.28 -7.14 -2.28
C GLN A 63 -1.66 -6.46 -2.38
N ALA A 64 -1.71 -5.13 -2.38
CA ALA A 64 -2.95 -4.38 -2.53
C ALA A 64 -3.62 -4.61 -3.90
N GLU A 65 -2.86 -4.61 -4.99
CA GLU A 65 -3.34 -4.91 -6.35
C GLU A 65 -3.88 -6.36 -6.44
N ALA A 66 -3.20 -7.32 -5.82
CA ALA A 66 -3.65 -8.71 -5.78
C ALA A 66 -4.94 -8.87 -4.96
N MET A 67 -5.05 -8.20 -3.81
CA MET A 67 -6.26 -8.20 -3.00
C MET A 67 -7.43 -7.55 -3.75
N ALA A 68 -7.20 -6.45 -4.44
CA ALA A 68 -8.23 -5.77 -5.24
C ALA A 68 -8.74 -6.60 -6.42
N ARG A 69 -7.89 -7.44 -7.03
CA ARG A 69 -8.29 -8.33 -8.14
C ARG A 69 -8.99 -9.62 -7.70
N THR A 70 -8.75 -10.06 -6.47
CA THR A 70 -9.29 -11.32 -5.94
C THR A 70 -10.58 -11.11 -5.16
N MET A 71 -11.02 -9.85 -5.00
CA MET A 71 -12.23 -9.45 -4.30
C MET A 71 -13.40 -9.18 -5.24
#